data_AF-A0A6M0AWV2-F1
#
_entry.id   AF-A0A6M0AWV2-F1
#
_cell.length_a   1.000
_cell.length_b   1.000
_cell.length_c   1.000
_cell.angle_alpha   90.00
_cell.angle_beta   90.00
_cell.angle_gamma   90.00
#
_symmetry.space_group_name_H-M   'P 1'
#
loop_
_entity.id
_entity.type
_entity.pdbx_description
1 polymer ?
#
loop_
_entity_poly.entity_id
_entity_poly.type
_entity_poly.pdbx_seq_one_letter_code
_entity_poly.pdbx_strand_id
1 'polypeptide(L)'
;MSLLFLQAKPIRQSQLLNRLVLERQTTEEIGHVDQLLLDYQAHRVVALRCKSGLLGTKKRYFAWGQIESIGTDSILVNTSKHHKTQENTESWDSLIGHEVWTDAGNKIGKLVDYLLKPKSGTVVNYLFSDVGWHGVMDGMYLLPPVAISSIGSKRVIVLDAVAQNSKQYGEGLNQKIGQATDLIKEDYQKTVQEFQAVKQKAQHIPEQLKDKAQSVTEQLKDKAKATTAQFKDKAQSVTEQLKDRANATTAHLKDKAQSVTKQLKDKK
;
A
#
# COMPACT_ATOMS: atom_id res chain seq x y z
N MET A 1 3.67 34.15 19.93
CA MET A 1 3.69 33.78 18.50
C MET A 1 3.89 32.27 18.40
N SER A 2 2.81 31.55 18.10
CA SER A 2 2.75 30.09 18.20
C SER A 2 3.57 29.40 17.11
N LEU A 3 4.62 28.68 17.52
CA LEU A 3 5.34 27.69 16.73
C LEU A 3 4.41 26.51 16.43
N LEU A 4 3.76 26.52 15.27
CA LEU A 4 2.91 25.41 14.82
C LEU A 4 3.77 24.33 14.13
N PHE A 5 4.13 23.35 14.96
CA PHE A 5 4.20 21.91 14.71
C PHE A 5 4.62 21.43 13.31
N LEU A 6 5.81 20.82 13.26
CA LEU A 6 6.10 19.79 12.27
C LEU A 6 4.98 18.75 12.31
N GLN A 7 4.20 18.65 11.24
CA GLN A 7 3.27 17.55 11.03
C GLN A 7 4.06 16.24 11.08
N ALA A 8 3.86 15.43 12.13
CA ALA A 8 4.39 14.06 12.22
C ALA A 8 3.69 13.10 11.24
N LYS A 9 2.63 13.59 10.59
CA LYS A 9 1.80 12.85 9.63
C LYS A 9 2.57 12.69 8.30
N PRO A 10 2.65 11.46 7.76
CA PRO A 10 3.11 11.25 6.39
C PRO A 10 2.32 12.11 5.40
N ILE A 11 3.01 12.70 4.44
CA ILE A 11 2.46 13.56 3.39
C ILE A 11 2.67 12.90 2.03
N ARG A 12 1.70 13.05 1.11
CA ARG A 12 1.87 12.59 -0.27
C ARG A 12 2.88 13.47 -1.00
N GLN A 13 3.63 12.88 -1.92
CA GLN A 13 4.51 13.63 -2.80
C GLN A 13 3.72 14.61 -3.66
N SER A 14 2.56 14.19 -4.19
CA SER A 14 1.68 15.06 -4.98
C SER A 14 1.24 16.31 -4.23
N GLN A 15 1.07 16.21 -2.90
CA GLN A 15 0.68 17.36 -2.08
C GLN A 15 1.79 18.39 -1.94
N LEU A 16 3.05 18.00 -2.11
CA LEU A 16 4.20 18.91 -2.04
C LEU A 16 4.48 19.61 -3.37
N LEU A 17 4.02 19.04 -4.48
CA LEU A 17 4.16 19.68 -5.80
C LEU A 17 3.42 21.01 -5.84
N ASN A 18 4.01 21.96 -6.58
CA ASN A 18 3.52 23.31 -6.77
C ASN A 18 3.36 24.14 -5.49
N ARG A 19 3.91 23.69 -4.35
CA ARG A 19 3.95 24.52 -3.13
C ARG A 19 4.96 25.65 -3.25
N LEU A 20 4.65 26.76 -2.61
CA LEU A 20 5.55 27.91 -2.53
C LEU A 20 6.79 27.57 -1.70
N VAL A 21 7.96 27.96 -2.17
CA VAL A 21 9.23 27.82 -1.45
C VAL A 21 9.72 29.20 -1.03
N LEU A 22 9.91 29.38 0.27
CA LEU A 22 10.31 30.64 0.88
C LEU A 22 11.64 30.50 1.62
N GLU A 23 12.48 31.52 1.57
CA GLU A 23 13.66 31.61 2.43
C GLU A 23 13.22 31.89 3.88
N ARG A 24 13.72 31.10 4.84
CA ARG A 24 13.33 31.19 6.24
C ARG A 24 13.64 32.56 6.85
N GLN A 25 14.82 33.11 6.55
CA GLN A 25 15.30 34.32 7.21
C GLN A 25 14.64 35.59 6.67
N THR A 26 14.44 35.66 5.34
CA THR A 26 13.98 36.87 4.65
C THR A 26 12.51 36.81 4.25
N THR A 27 11.89 35.62 4.27
CA THR A 27 10.54 35.34 3.74
C THR A 27 10.39 35.60 2.23
N GLU A 28 11.50 35.77 1.52
CA GLU A 28 11.49 35.98 0.07
C GLU A 28 11.01 34.72 -0.66
N GLU A 29 10.24 34.95 -1.72
CA GLU A 29 9.83 33.89 -2.64
C GLU A 29 11.00 33.42 -3.49
N ILE A 30 11.27 32.12 -3.41
CA ILE A 30 12.29 31.45 -4.21
C ILE A 30 11.66 30.88 -5.50
N GLY A 31 10.45 30.32 -5.38
CA GLY A 31 9.71 29.71 -6.48
C GLY A 31 8.73 28.64 -5.99
N HIS A 32 8.34 27.72 -6.87
CA HIS A 32 7.39 26.66 -6.57
C HIS A 32 8.02 25.28 -6.75
N VAL A 33 7.65 24.31 -5.91
CA VAL A 33 8.13 22.93 -6.02
C VAL A 33 7.70 22.33 -7.36
N ASP A 34 8.64 21.78 -8.10
CA ASP A 34 8.40 21.15 -9.39
C ASP A 34 8.66 19.64 -9.36
N GLN A 35 9.66 19.21 -8.59
CA GLN A 35 10.01 17.80 -8.48
C GLN A 35 10.61 17.50 -7.11
N LEU A 36 10.36 16.30 -6.60
CA LEU A 36 11.10 15.71 -5.48
C LEU A 36 12.10 14.68 -6.03
N LEU A 37 13.36 14.77 -5.61
CA LEU A 37 14.41 13.85 -6.01
C LEU A 37 14.45 12.70 -5.01
N LEU A 38 14.04 11.52 -5.49
CA LEU A 38 13.95 10.30 -4.69
C LEU A 38 15.17 9.42 -4.92
N ASP A 39 15.91 9.12 -3.85
CA ASP A 39 16.81 7.99 -3.81
C ASP A 39 15.97 6.72 -3.59
N TYR A 40 15.83 5.93 -4.64
CA TYR A 40 15.02 4.73 -4.63
C TYR A 40 15.69 3.55 -3.91
N GLN A 41 17.02 3.55 -3.78
CA GLN A 41 17.74 2.52 -3.03
C GLN A 41 17.58 2.75 -1.52
N ALA A 42 17.70 4.01 -1.10
CA ALA A 42 17.49 4.39 0.30
C ALA A 42 16.01 4.64 0.67
N HIS A 43 15.11 4.58 -0.32
CA HIS A 43 13.70 4.94 -0.19
C HIS A 43 13.50 6.27 0.55
N ARG A 44 14.18 7.32 0.08
CA ARG A 44 14.21 8.63 0.75
C ARG A 44 14.32 9.76 -0.26
N VAL A 45 13.55 10.81 -0.04
CA VAL A 45 13.70 12.06 -0.79
C VAL A 45 14.98 12.77 -0.30
N VAL A 46 15.91 13.01 -1.22
CA VAL A 46 17.22 13.61 -0.94
C VAL A 46 17.26 15.10 -1.24
N ALA A 47 16.40 15.57 -2.15
CA ALA A 47 16.30 16.98 -2.49
C ALA A 47 14.91 17.34 -3.04
N LEU A 48 14.61 18.63 -3.05
CA LEU A 48 13.53 19.20 -3.85
C LEU A 48 14.10 20.09 -4.95
N ARG A 49 13.44 20.11 -6.10
CA ARG A 49 13.67 21.10 -7.16
C ARG A 49 12.51 22.08 -7.15
N CYS A 50 12.83 23.36 -7.14
CA CYS A 50 11.86 24.42 -7.39
C CYS A 50 12.13 25.10 -8.74
N LYS A 51 11.08 25.68 -9.32
CA LYS A 51 11.14 26.51 -10.53
C LYS A 51 10.57 27.91 -10.27
N SER A 52 11.14 28.90 -10.93
CA SER A 52 10.64 30.29 -10.93
C SER A 52 10.95 31.00 -12.25
N GLY A 53 10.42 32.22 -12.39
CA GLY A 53 10.54 33.01 -13.61
C GLY A 53 9.58 32.58 -14.73
N LEU A 54 9.63 33.29 -15.86
CA LEU A 54 8.78 33.03 -17.03
C LEU A 54 9.03 31.59 -17.52
N LEU A 55 7.94 30.82 -17.64
CA LEU A 55 7.94 29.39 -18.02
C LEU A 55 8.77 28.47 -17.10
N GLY A 56 9.15 28.89 -15.89
CA GLY A 56 9.91 28.06 -14.95
C GLY A 56 11.36 27.81 -15.36
N THR A 57 11.95 28.74 -16.11
CA THR A 57 13.33 28.68 -16.63
C THR A 57 14.39 28.64 -15.53
N LYS A 58 14.15 29.28 -14.37
CA LYS A 58 15.09 29.28 -13.24
C LYS A 58 14.79 28.08 -12.36
N LYS A 59 15.70 27.11 -12.33
CA LYS A 59 15.62 25.92 -11.47
C LYS A 59 16.60 26.06 -10.31
N ARG A 60 16.14 25.77 -9.09
CA ARG A 60 17.01 25.67 -7.90
C ARG A 60 16.74 24.36 -7.19
N TYR A 61 17.77 23.82 -6.56
CA TYR A 61 17.72 22.57 -5.83
C TYR A 61 18.03 22.81 -4.35
N PHE A 62 17.28 22.17 -3.47
CA PHE A 62 17.50 22.20 -2.04
C PHE A 62 17.62 20.78 -1.53
N ALA A 63 18.73 20.47 -0.85
CA ALA A 63 18.87 19.22 -0.14
C ALA A 63 17.76 19.09 0.92
N TRP A 64 17.32 17.87 1.20
CA TRP A 64 16.23 17.64 2.15
C TRP A 64 16.54 18.22 3.54
N GLY A 65 17.82 18.18 3.96
CA GLY A 65 18.27 18.77 5.22
C GLY A 65 18.22 20.31 5.28
N GLN A 66 18.04 21.00 4.15
CA GLN A 66 17.81 22.44 4.09
C GLN A 66 16.33 22.81 4.31
N ILE A 67 15.41 21.83 4.26
CA ILE A 67 13.99 22.05 4.55
C ILE A 67 13.82 22.17 6.07
N GLU A 68 13.33 23.31 6.52
CA GLU A 68 13.11 23.61 7.94
C GLU A 68 11.69 23.26 8.38
N SER A 69 10.71 23.58 7.53
CA SER A 69 9.31 23.28 7.79
C SER A 69 8.51 23.15 6.51
N ILE A 70 7.52 22.26 6.57
CA ILE A 70 6.51 22.09 5.53
C ILE A 70 5.18 22.53 6.13
N GLY A 71 4.71 23.71 5.73
CA GLY A 71 3.41 24.27 6.09
C GLY A 71 2.29 23.72 5.19
N THR A 72 1.08 24.26 5.29
CA THR A 72 -0.04 23.84 4.43
C THR A 72 0.19 24.26 2.97
N ASP A 73 0.67 25.50 2.77
CA ASP A 73 0.79 26.12 1.43
C ASP A 73 2.23 26.41 1.02
N SER A 74 3.15 26.47 1.98
CA SER A 74 4.54 26.83 1.74
C SER A 74 5.54 25.88 2.43
N ILE A 75 6.75 25.87 1.89
CA ILE A 75 7.91 25.16 2.41
C ILE A 75 8.97 26.21 2.73
N LEU A 76 9.43 26.24 3.98
CA LEU A 76 10.54 27.09 4.39
C LEU A 76 11.85 26.32 4.23
N VAL A 77 12.78 26.93 3.52
CA VAL A 77 14.15 26.43 3.35
C VAL A 77 15.14 27.39 4.00
N ASN A 78 16.31 26.87 4.34
CA ASN A 78 17.41 27.66 4.88
C ASN A 78 18.62 27.54 3.96
N THR A 79 18.83 28.53 3.11
CA THR A 79 19.94 28.56 2.13
C THR A 79 21.31 28.71 2.78
N SER A 80 21.39 29.27 3.99
CA SER A 80 22.66 29.45 4.72
C SER A 80 23.30 28.13 5.17
N LYS A 81 22.52 27.04 5.23
CA LYS A 81 23.05 25.70 5.48
C LYS A 81 23.81 25.23 4.24
N HIS A 82 25.14 25.31 4.30
CA HIS A 82 26.00 24.67 3.31
C HIS A 82 25.85 23.15 3.39
N HIS A 83 25.06 22.60 2.48
CA HIS A 83 25.06 21.17 2.20
C HIS A 83 25.79 20.98 0.87
N LYS A 84 26.67 19.97 0.78
CA LYS A 84 27.20 19.55 -0.51
C LYS A 84 26.05 18.93 -1.28
N THR A 85 25.31 19.75 -2.04
CA THR A 85 24.40 19.25 -3.06
C THR A 85 25.29 18.58 -4.08
N GLN A 86 25.35 17.25 -4.08
CA GLN A 86 26.07 16.52 -5.11
C GLN A 86 25.50 16.96 -6.46
N GLU A 87 26.31 17.68 -7.23
CA GLU A 87 26.03 18.20 -8.57
C GLU A 87 25.81 17.09 -9.61
N ASN A 88 25.87 15.82 -9.21
CA ASN A 88 25.49 14.71 -10.06
C ASN A 88 23.96 14.54 -10.08
N THR A 89 23.27 15.57 -10.58
CA THR A 89 21.83 15.59 -10.87
C THR A 89 21.51 14.93 -12.22
N GLU A 90 22.29 13.93 -12.63
CA GLU A 90 21.98 13.12 -13.80
C GLU A 90 20.83 12.16 -13.48
N SER A 91 19.67 12.44 -14.08
CA SER A 91 18.65 11.44 -14.39
C SER A 91 18.07 10.65 -13.21
N TRP A 92 17.68 11.31 -12.12
CA TRP A 92 16.70 10.70 -11.21
C TRP A 92 15.33 10.72 -11.90
N ASP A 93 15.11 9.72 -12.75
CA ASP A 93 13.81 9.50 -13.38
C ASP A 93 12.75 9.32 -12.29
N SER A 94 11.62 9.98 -12.52
CA SER A 94 10.49 9.83 -11.62
C SER A 94 9.98 8.40 -11.70
N LEU A 95 9.95 7.68 -10.56
CA LEU A 95 9.28 6.39 -10.47
C LEU A 95 7.77 6.53 -10.75
N ILE A 96 7.22 7.73 -10.57
CA ILE A 96 5.81 8.01 -10.87
C ILE A 96 5.55 7.77 -12.36
N GLY A 97 4.53 6.97 -12.65
CA GLY A 97 4.16 6.52 -14.00
C GLY A 97 4.74 5.17 -14.39
N HIS A 98 5.72 4.63 -13.65
CA HIS A 98 6.25 3.29 -13.93
C HIS A 98 5.18 2.22 -13.70
N GLU A 99 5.19 1.18 -14.53
CA GLU A 99 4.30 0.05 -14.37
C GLU A 99 4.70 -0.76 -13.14
N VAL A 100 3.73 -1.22 -12.36
CA VAL A 100 4.00 -2.12 -11.23
C VAL A 100 3.67 -3.55 -11.67
N TRP A 101 4.66 -4.43 -11.54
CA TRP A 101 4.58 -5.83 -11.91
C TRP A 101 4.94 -6.70 -10.70
N THR A 102 4.30 -7.85 -10.53
CA THR A 102 4.69 -8.80 -9.48
C THR A 102 5.83 -9.69 -9.95
N ASP A 103 6.56 -10.28 -9.01
CA ASP A 103 7.61 -11.27 -9.28
C ASP A 103 7.05 -12.61 -9.80
N ALA A 104 5.73 -12.77 -9.83
CA ALA A 104 5.01 -13.81 -10.57
C ALA A 104 4.74 -13.45 -12.05
N GLY A 105 5.11 -12.25 -12.49
CA GLY A 105 4.99 -11.80 -13.88
C GLY A 105 3.68 -11.11 -14.25
N ASN A 106 2.87 -10.72 -13.26
CA ASN A 106 1.59 -10.07 -13.51
C ASN A 106 1.67 -8.55 -13.35
N LYS A 107 1.08 -7.78 -14.27
CA LYS A 107 0.98 -6.32 -14.15
C LYS A 107 -0.20 -5.94 -13.26
N ILE A 108 0.08 -5.20 -12.18
CA ILE A 108 -0.93 -4.82 -11.16
C ILE A 108 -1.31 -3.33 -11.19
N GLY A 109 -0.64 -2.52 -12.01
CA GLY A 109 -0.97 -1.10 -12.07
C GLY A 109 0.17 -0.18 -12.48
N LYS A 110 0.12 1.07 -12.00
CA LYS A 110 1.18 2.08 -12.15
C LYS A 110 1.47 2.77 -10.83
N LEU A 111 2.73 3.10 -10.58
CA LEU A 111 3.09 3.93 -9.45
C LEU A 111 2.58 5.36 -9.68
N VAL A 112 1.82 5.91 -8.74
CA VAL A 112 1.17 7.22 -8.90
C VAL A 112 1.59 8.24 -7.86
N ASP A 113 2.04 7.80 -6.70
CA ASP A 113 2.46 8.71 -5.62
C ASP A 113 3.30 7.95 -4.58
N TYR A 114 3.75 8.63 -3.53
CA TYR A 114 4.31 8.03 -2.33
C TYR A 114 4.11 8.91 -1.11
N LEU A 115 4.01 8.28 0.05
CA LEU A 115 3.91 8.90 1.36
C LEU A 115 5.30 9.02 1.95
N LEU A 116 5.70 10.23 2.36
CA LEU A 116 6.96 10.48 3.02
C LEU A 116 6.79 11.10 4.41
N LYS A 117 7.74 10.84 5.32
CA LYS A 117 7.83 11.53 6.61
C LYS A 117 8.46 12.91 6.39
N PRO A 118 7.78 14.03 6.69
CA PRO A 118 8.32 15.39 6.48
C PRO A 118 9.70 15.60 7.11
N LYS A 119 9.89 15.08 8.33
CA LYS A 119 11.13 15.23 9.11
C LYS A 119 12.36 14.63 8.44
N SER A 120 12.23 13.43 7.87
CA SER A 120 13.39 12.66 7.39
C SER A 120 13.45 12.52 5.88
N GLY A 121 12.37 12.83 5.17
CA GLY A 121 12.22 12.55 3.74
C GLY A 121 12.05 11.07 3.44
N THR A 122 12.00 10.20 4.46
CA THR A 122 11.86 8.75 4.28
C THR A 122 10.51 8.43 3.68
N VAL A 123 10.52 7.63 2.61
CA VAL A 123 9.31 7.06 2.03
C VAL A 123 8.80 5.95 2.94
N VAL A 124 7.54 6.11 3.35
CA VAL A 124 6.83 5.20 4.24
C VAL A 124 6.10 4.14 3.44
N ASN A 125 5.42 4.57 2.38
CA ASN A 125 4.73 3.70 1.43
C ASN A 125 4.73 4.38 0.06
N TYR A 126 4.85 3.58 -0.98
CA TYR A 126 4.48 3.95 -2.32
C TYR A 126 2.98 3.77 -2.52
N LEU A 127 2.42 4.47 -3.50
CA LEU A 127 1.04 4.35 -3.92
C LEU A 127 1.01 3.94 -5.38
N PHE A 128 0.31 2.84 -5.68
CA PHE A 128 0.04 2.44 -7.05
C PHE A 128 -1.47 2.49 -7.33
N SER A 129 -1.82 2.92 -8.54
CA SER A 129 -3.17 2.85 -9.06
C SER A 129 -3.37 1.57 -9.84
N ASP A 130 -4.54 0.97 -9.68
CA ASP A 130 -4.96 -0.20 -10.44
C ASP A 130 -5.37 0.17 -11.87
N VAL A 131 -5.36 -0.83 -12.76
CA VAL A 131 -6.15 -0.89 -13.99
C VAL A 131 -6.84 -2.27 -14.05
N GLY A 132 -7.93 -2.45 -13.29
CA GLY A 132 -8.82 -3.60 -13.41
C GLY A 132 -8.30 -4.95 -12.90
N TRP A 133 -7.43 -4.97 -11.89
CA TRP A 133 -6.98 -6.19 -11.22
C TRP A 133 -8.11 -6.80 -10.36
N HIS A 134 -8.36 -8.11 -10.48
CA HIS A 134 -9.28 -8.91 -9.64
C HIS A 134 -10.68 -8.32 -9.32
N GLY A 135 -11.22 -7.43 -10.16
CA GLY A 135 -12.56 -6.86 -9.96
C GLY A 135 -12.69 -5.92 -8.76
N VAL A 136 -11.57 -5.37 -8.25
CA VAL A 136 -11.59 -4.36 -7.18
C VAL A 136 -11.90 -2.98 -7.79
N MET A 137 -12.53 -2.09 -7.03
CA MET A 137 -12.88 -0.73 -7.49
C MET A 137 -11.62 0.11 -7.71
N ASP A 138 -11.67 1.04 -8.68
CA ASP A 138 -10.62 2.03 -8.94
C ASP A 138 -10.15 2.68 -7.62
N GLY A 139 -8.84 2.64 -7.38
CA GLY A 139 -8.26 3.08 -6.12
C GLY A 139 -6.74 3.14 -6.12
N MET A 140 -6.21 3.78 -5.08
CA MET A 140 -4.78 3.76 -4.76
C MET A 140 -4.53 2.71 -3.69
N TYR A 141 -3.42 1.98 -3.80
CA TYR A 141 -3.07 0.91 -2.88
C TYR A 141 -1.69 1.14 -2.28
N LEU A 142 -1.54 0.78 -1.01
CA LEU A 142 -0.30 0.90 -0.27
C LEU A 142 0.70 -0.17 -0.72
N LEU A 143 1.90 0.27 -1.06
CA LEU A 143 3.03 -0.59 -1.36
C LEU A 143 4.23 -0.22 -0.47
N PRO A 144 4.57 -1.03 0.55
CA PRO A 144 5.70 -0.73 1.40
C PRO A 144 7.01 -0.87 0.61
N PRO A 145 8.05 -0.06 0.91
CA PRO A 145 9.31 -0.06 0.15
C PRO A 145 9.98 -1.43 0.02
N VAL A 146 9.94 -2.20 1.10
CA VAL A 146 10.52 -3.55 1.23
C VAL A 146 9.82 -4.60 0.35
N ALA A 147 8.65 -4.28 -0.21
CA ALA A 147 8.01 -5.14 -1.22
C ALA A 147 8.60 -4.96 -2.62
N ILE A 148 9.35 -3.88 -2.86
CA ILE A 148 9.99 -3.63 -4.16
C ILE A 148 11.21 -4.54 -4.25
N SER A 149 11.18 -5.47 -5.19
CA SER A 149 12.28 -6.40 -5.44
C SER A 149 13.28 -5.85 -6.46
N SER A 150 12.81 -5.09 -7.45
CA SER A 150 13.67 -4.40 -8.40
C SER A 150 12.99 -3.20 -9.05
N ILE A 151 13.80 -2.26 -9.52
CA ILE A 151 13.36 -1.06 -10.23
C ILE A 151 14.13 -1.00 -11.56
N GLY A 152 13.40 -1.02 -12.66
CA GLY A 152 13.91 -0.79 -14.02
C GLY A 152 13.43 0.55 -14.57
N SER A 153 13.85 0.87 -15.80
CA SER A 153 13.61 2.18 -16.44
C SER A 153 12.13 2.53 -16.74
N LYS A 154 11.22 1.55 -16.68
CA LYS A 154 9.77 1.76 -16.89
C LYS A 154 8.89 0.92 -15.98
N ARG A 155 9.50 0.06 -15.14
CA ARG A 155 8.80 -0.98 -14.38
C ARG A 155 9.39 -1.11 -12.98
N VAL A 156 8.52 -1.32 -12.02
CA VAL A 156 8.85 -1.68 -10.64
C VAL A 156 8.35 -3.11 -10.41
N ILE A 157 9.25 -4.02 -10.08
CA ILE A 157 8.90 -5.39 -9.72
C ILE A 157 8.67 -5.45 -8.20
N VAL A 158 7.58 -6.07 -7.78
CA VAL A 158 7.18 -6.20 -6.38
C VAL A 158 6.90 -7.65 -6.02
N LEU A 159 6.94 -7.98 -4.73
CA LEU A 159 6.58 -9.31 -4.25
C LEU A 159 5.06 -9.56 -4.42
N ASP A 160 4.70 -10.63 -5.13
CA ASP A 160 3.29 -10.97 -5.41
C ASP A 160 2.45 -11.12 -4.13
N ALA A 161 3.00 -11.80 -3.12
CA ALA A 161 2.35 -11.99 -1.81
C ALA A 161 1.98 -10.66 -1.13
N VAL A 162 2.77 -9.60 -1.35
CA VAL A 162 2.48 -8.28 -0.80
C VAL A 162 1.44 -7.56 -1.63
N ALA A 163 1.57 -7.61 -2.95
CA ALA A 163 0.64 -6.97 -3.88
C ALA A 163 -0.80 -7.45 -3.65
N GLN A 164 -1.00 -8.77 -3.52
CA GLN A 164 -2.34 -9.36 -3.28
C GLN A 164 -2.96 -8.94 -1.95
N ASN A 165 -2.13 -8.63 -0.93
CA ASN A 165 -2.59 -8.24 0.39
C ASN A 165 -2.46 -6.72 0.63
N SER A 166 -2.26 -5.95 -0.45
CA SER A 166 -2.11 -4.50 -0.36
C SER A 166 -3.42 -3.85 0.11
N LYS A 167 -3.29 -2.92 1.06
CA LYS A 167 -4.44 -2.21 1.60
C LYS A 167 -4.76 -1.01 0.73
N GLN A 168 -6.04 -0.79 0.43
CA GLN A 168 -6.46 0.43 -0.23
C GLN A 168 -6.11 1.65 0.63
N TYR A 169 -5.56 2.67 0.00
CA TYR A 169 -5.24 3.93 0.60
C TYR A 169 -6.48 4.83 0.65
N GLY A 170 -6.83 5.31 1.84
CA GLY A 170 -7.83 6.35 2.06
C GLY A 170 -7.20 7.55 2.77
N GLU A 171 -7.68 8.77 2.50
CA GLU A 171 -7.05 10.00 3.02
C GLU A 171 -7.01 10.07 4.56
N GLY A 172 -7.98 9.43 5.23
CA GLY A 172 -8.02 9.27 6.69
C GLY A 172 -6.97 8.32 7.27
N LEU A 173 -6.31 7.51 6.44
CA LEU A 173 -5.35 6.49 6.89
C LEU A 173 -3.97 7.06 7.21
N ASN A 174 -3.65 8.25 6.70
CA ASN A 174 -2.36 8.92 6.90
C ASN A 174 -1.98 9.12 8.39
N GLN A 175 -2.96 9.33 9.27
CA GLN A 175 -2.70 9.49 10.71
C GLN A 175 -2.26 8.17 11.36
N LYS A 176 -2.84 7.05 10.93
CA LYS A 176 -2.54 5.71 11.46
C LYS A 176 -1.27 5.12 10.86
N ILE A 177 -0.98 5.41 9.59
CA ILE A 177 0.20 4.90 8.88
C ILE A 177 1.50 5.37 9.57
N GLY A 178 1.61 6.65 9.95
CA GLY A 178 2.84 7.17 10.57
C GLY A 178 3.24 6.46 11.86
N GLN A 179 2.25 6.14 12.71
CA GLN A 179 2.47 5.44 13.99
C GLN A 179 2.62 3.92 13.78
N ALA A 180 1.81 3.34 12.90
CA ALA A 180 1.83 1.91 12.65
C ALA A 180 3.10 1.49 11.90
N THR A 181 3.71 2.33 11.06
CA THR A 181 4.93 1.95 10.34
C THR A 181 6.14 1.75 11.24
N ASP A 182 6.23 2.43 12.38
CA ASP A 182 7.36 2.21 13.29
C ASP A 182 7.23 0.87 14.03
N LEU A 183 5.99 0.41 14.29
CA LEU A 183 5.70 -0.88 14.91
C LEU A 183 5.68 -2.05 13.90
N ILE A 184 5.16 -1.82 12.68
CA ILE A 184 4.99 -2.85 11.64
C ILE A 184 6.30 -3.07 10.86
N LYS A 185 7.22 -2.09 10.82
CA LYS A 185 8.50 -2.26 10.12
C LYS A 185 9.28 -3.46 10.66
N GLU A 186 9.22 -3.74 11.95
CA GLU A 186 9.88 -4.90 12.57
C GLU A 186 9.26 -6.22 12.10
N ASP A 187 7.93 -6.36 12.19
CA ASP A 187 7.22 -7.58 11.77
C ASP A 187 7.28 -7.81 10.26
N TYR A 188 7.21 -6.73 9.47
CA TYR A 188 7.25 -6.82 8.02
C TYR A 188 8.66 -7.07 7.49
N GLN A 189 9.69 -6.48 8.10
CA GLN A 189 11.08 -6.82 7.76
C GLN A 189 11.38 -8.27 8.11
N LYS A 190 10.90 -8.78 9.25
CA LYS A 190 11.00 -10.22 9.57
C LYS A 190 10.28 -11.08 8.54
N THR A 191 9.03 -10.76 8.20
CA THR A 191 8.23 -11.54 7.24
C THR A 191 8.84 -11.53 5.84
N VAL A 192 9.35 -10.39 5.37
CA VAL A 192 10.03 -10.32 4.06
C VAL A 192 11.41 -10.96 4.10
N GLN A 193 12.16 -10.86 5.19
CA GLN A 193 13.43 -11.58 5.34
C GLN A 193 13.21 -13.09 5.39
N GLU A 194 12.15 -13.56 6.07
CA GLU A 194 11.75 -14.96 6.06
C GLU A 194 11.33 -15.40 4.66
N PHE A 195 10.55 -14.59 3.95
CA PHE A 195 10.15 -14.90 2.57
C PHE A 195 11.33 -14.89 1.60
N GLN A 196 12.25 -13.93 1.70
CA GLN A 196 13.47 -13.87 0.90
C GLN A 196 14.42 -15.01 1.24
N ALA A 197 14.56 -15.37 2.52
CA ALA A 197 15.31 -16.53 2.97
C ALA A 197 14.67 -17.83 2.46
N VAL A 198 13.35 -17.92 2.40
CA VAL A 198 12.62 -19.05 1.79
C VAL A 198 12.87 -19.09 0.28
N LYS A 199 12.86 -17.96 -0.42
CA LYS A 199 13.13 -17.86 -1.86
C LYS A 199 14.59 -18.22 -2.21
N GLN A 200 15.56 -17.79 -1.40
CA GLN A 200 16.97 -18.18 -1.55
C GLN A 200 17.21 -19.64 -1.19
N LYS A 201 16.56 -20.13 -0.12
CA LYS A 201 16.57 -21.56 0.21
C LYS A 201 15.94 -22.39 -0.91
N ALA A 202 14.89 -21.90 -1.57
CA ALA A 202 14.23 -22.55 -2.71
C ALA A 202 15.16 -22.71 -3.94
N GLN A 203 16.07 -21.76 -4.16
CA GLN A 203 17.07 -21.83 -5.23
C GLN A 203 18.25 -22.77 -4.93
N HIS A 204 18.45 -23.11 -3.64
CA HIS A 204 19.51 -24.02 -3.17
C HIS A 204 18.98 -25.32 -2.59
N ILE A 205 17.73 -25.69 -2.88
CA ILE A 205 17.19 -26.99 -2.48
C ILE A 205 17.97 -28.09 -3.23
N PRO A 206 18.69 -28.98 -2.53
CA PRO A 206 19.31 -30.14 -3.16
C PRO A 206 18.21 -31.05 -3.72
N GLU A 207 18.48 -31.74 -4.83
CA GLU A 207 17.50 -32.60 -5.53
C GLU A 207 16.77 -33.60 -4.60
N GLN A 208 17.36 -33.97 -3.46
CA GLN A 208 16.78 -34.86 -2.45
C GLN A 208 15.54 -34.33 -1.71
N LEU A 209 15.26 -33.02 -1.77
CA LEU A 209 14.05 -32.42 -1.17
C LEU A 209 12.87 -32.40 -2.15
N LYS A 210 13.12 -32.61 -3.45
CA LYS A 210 12.08 -32.78 -4.48
C LYS A 210 11.28 -34.07 -4.25
N ASP A 211 11.95 -35.11 -3.75
CA ASP A 211 11.34 -36.41 -3.43
C ASP A 211 10.45 -36.35 -2.17
N LYS A 212 10.83 -35.55 -1.17
CA LYS A 212 9.97 -35.30 0.02
C LYS A 212 8.81 -34.36 -0.27
N ALA A 213 8.96 -33.42 -1.21
CA ALA A 213 7.84 -32.58 -1.65
C ALA A 213 6.77 -33.39 -2.41
N GLN A 214 7.17 -34.42 -3.17
CA GLN A 214 6.25 -35.36 -3.80
C GLN A 214 5.48 -36.21 -2.77
N SER A 215 6.13 -36.67 -1.68
CA SER A 215 5.42 -37.42 -0.63
C SER A 215 4.42 -36.57 0.16
N VAL A 216 4.72 -35.29 0.37
CA VAL A 216 3.79 -34.35 1.03
C VAL A 216 2.63 -33.99 0.09
N THR A 217 2.87 -33.91 -1.22
CA THR A 217 1.83 -33.67 -2.22
C THR A 217 0.86 -34.86 -2.35
N GLU A 218 1.37 -36.10 -2.27
CA GLU A 218 0.54 -37.32 -2.20
C GLU A 218 -0.29 -37.36 -0.90
N GLN A 219 0.32 -37.08 0.26
CA GLN A 219 -0.39 -37.04 1.55
C GLN A 219 -1.45 -35.92 1.63
N LEU A 220 -1.22 -34.78 0.98
CA LEU A 220 -2.19 -33.71 0.86
C LEU A 220 -3.34 -34.09 -0.09
N LYS A 221 -3.08 -34.86 -1.15
CA LYS A 221 -4.10 -35.33 -2.08
C LYS A 221 -5.04 -36.34 -1.42
N ASP A 222 -4.51 -37.22 -0.58
CA ASP A 222 -5.32 -38.20 0.16
C ASP A 222 -6.10 -37.58 1.33
N LYS A 223 -5.50 -36.62 2.07
CA LYS A 223 -6.25 -35.85 3.08
C LYS A 223 -7.27 -34.91 2.46
N ALA A 224 -6.99 -34.32 1.29
CA ALA A 224 -7.96 -33.50 0.56
C ALA A 224 -9.14 -34.35 0.10
N LYS A 225 -8.91 -35.54 -0.48
CA LYS A 225 -10.00 -36.46 -0.85
C LYS A 225 -10.85 -36.90 0.34
N ALA A 226 -10.23 -37.23 1.47
CA ALA A 226 -10.94 -37.58 2.70
C ALA A 226 -11.75 -36.40 3.28
N THR A 227 -11.20 -35.18 3.20
CA THR A 227 -11.84 -33.96 3.69
C THR A 227 -12.97 -33.49 2.76
N THR A 228 -12.82 -33.62 1.44
CA THR A 228 -13.88 -33.32 0.46
C THR A 228 -15.05 -34.29 0.56
N ALA A 229 -14.78 -35.57 0.87
CA ALA A 229 -15.83 -36.55 1.14
C ALA A 229 -16.61 -36.21 2.43
N GLN A 230 -15.91 -35.87 3.52
CA GLN A 230 -16.56 -35.42 4.77
C GLN A 230 -17.36 -34.12 4.62
N PHE A 231 -16.89 -33.18 3.80
CA PHE A 231 -17.61 -31.94 3.53
C PHE A 231 -18.83 -32.16 2.63
N LYS A 232 -18.80 -33.12 1.69
CA LYS A 232 -19.95 -33.45 0.84
C LYS A 232 -21.08 -34.09 1.64
N ASP A 233 -20.76 -34.99 2.57
CA ASP A 233 -21.76 -35.62 3.46
C ASP A 233 -22.34 -34.63 4.48
N LYS A 234 -21.50 -33.76 5.08
CA LYS A 234 -22.01 -32.68 5.95
C LYS A 234 -22.82 -31.63 5.20
N ALA A 235 -22.46 -31.29 3.96
CA ALA A 235 -23.23 -30.36 3.14
C ALA A 235 -24.60 -30.95 2.76
N GLN A 236 -24.67 -32.25 2.43
CA GLN A 236 -25.95 -32.92 2.19
C GLN A 236 -26.83 -33.00 3.45
N SER A 237 -26.25 -33.34 4.63
CA SER A 237 -27.03 -33.40 5.87
C SER A 237 -27.53 -32.03 6.33
N VAL A 238 -26.74 -30.96 6.12
CA VAL A 238 -27.15 -29.58 6.44
C VAL A 238 -28.22 -29.10 5.46
N THR A 239 -28.18 -29.54 4.19
CA THR A 239 -29.19 -29.18 3.18
C THR A 239 -30.53 -29.87 3.45
N GLU A 240 -30.51 -31.12 3.91
CA GLU A 240 -31.72 -31.85 4.36
C GLU A 240 -32.29 -31.26 5.65
N GLN A 241 -31.43 -30.95 6.64
CA GLN A 241 -31.88 -30.28 7.88
C GLN A 241 -32.46 -28.89 7.63
N LEU A 242 -31.93 -28.11 6.68
CA LEU A 242 -32.49 -26.81 6.31
C LEU A 242 -33.84 -26.95 5.58
N LYS A 243 -34.02 -28.00 4.77
CA LYS A 243 -35.29 -28.27 4.09
C LYS A 243 -36.39 -28.69 5.07
N ASP A 244 -36.05 -29.51 6.06
CA ASP A 244 -36.99 -29.92 7.11
C ASP A 244 -37.34 -28.76 8.05
N ARG A 245 -36.37 -27.91 8.40
CA ARG A 245 -36.62 -26.71 9.23
C ARG A 245 -37.43 -25.66 8.47
N ALA A 246 -37.22 -25.51 7.17
CA ALA A 246 -38.03 -24.63 6.32
C ALA A 246 -39.49 -25.12 6.27
N ASN A 247 -39.71 -26.41 6.04
CA ASN A 247 -41.06 -27.00 6.02
C ASN A 247 -41.77 -26.91 7.38
N ALA A 248 -41.06 -27.14 8.48
CA ALA A 248 -41.60 -26.97 9.84
C ALA A 248 -41.95 -25.51 10.14
N THR A 249 -41.14 -24.55 9.68
CA THR A 249 -41.39 -23.11 9.88
C THR A 249 -42.56 -22.61 9.03
N THR A 250 -42.71 -23.10 7.79
CA THR A 250 -43.86 -22.79 6.94
C THR A 250 -45.16 -23.39 7.48
N ALA A 251 -45.12 -24.61 8.05
CA ALA A 251 -46.27 -25.20 8.75
C ALA A 251 -46.65 -24.39 10.00
N HIS A 252 -45.67 -23.96 10.79
CA HIS A 252 -45.90 -23.19 12.02
C HIS A 252 -46.41 -21.75 11.73
N LEU A 253 -46.04 -21.16 10.60
CA LEU A 253 -46.59 -19.87 10.14
C LEU A 253 -48.02 -20.02 9.61
N LYS A 254 -48.33 -21.13 8.93
CA LYS A 254 -49.67 -21.42 8.42
C LYS A 254 -50.66 -21.70 9.54
N ASP A 255 -50.26 -22.46 10.57
CA ASP A 255 -51.09 -22.72 11.75
C ASP A 255 -51.33 -21.46 12.57
N LYS A 256 -50.30 -20.61 12.76
CA LYS A 256 -50.44 -19.35 13.50
C LYS A 256 -51.30 -18.33 12.74
N ALA A 257 -51.25 -18.31 11.41
CA ALA A 257 -52.14 -17.51 10.58
C ALA A 257 -53.60 -18.00 10.68
N GLN A 258 -53.83 -19.32 10.68
CA GLN A 258 -55.17 -19.89 10.82
C GLN A 258 -55.75 -19.69 12.23
N SER A 259 -54.94 -19.77 13.29
CA SER A 259 -55.39 -19.51 14.66
C SER A 259 -55.75 -18.04 14.89
N VAL A 260 -54.98 -17.10 14.32
CA VAL A 260 -55.28 -15.66 14.39
C VAL A 260 -56.55 -15.32 13.59
N THR A 261 -56.78 -15.98 12.46
CA THR A 261 -57.99 -15.76 11.66
C THR A 261 -59.26 -16.33 12.31
N LYS A 262 -59.15 -17.44 13.05
CA LYS A 262 -60.26 -17.97 13.89
C LYS A 262 -60.55 -17.06 15.09
N GLN A 263 -59.52 -16.58 15.80
CA GLN A 263 -59.69 -15.69 16.95
C GLN A 263 -60.31 -14.32 16.59
N LEU A 264 -60.15 -13.86 15.34
CA LEU A 264 -60.79 -12.64 14.84
C LEU A 264 -62.25 -12.85 14.40
N LYS A 265 -62.69 -14.09 14.14
CA LYS A 265 -64.08 -14.41 13.81
C LYS A 265 -64.97 -14.63 15.04
N ASP A 266 -64.41 -15.08 16.17
CA ASP A 266 -65.15 -15.32 17.42
C ASP A 266 -65.34 -14.05 18.28
N LYS A 267 -64.85 -12.89 17.82
CA LYS A 267 -64.98 -11.58 18.48
C LYS A 267 -65.92 -10.60 17.77
N LYS A 268 -66.83 -11.09 16.91
CA LYS A 268 -67.89 -10.30 16.27
C LYS A 268 -69.26 -10.83 16.62
#